data_AF-A0A7V4THG3-F1
#
_entry.id   AF-A0A7V4THG3-F1
#
_cell.length_a   1.000
_cell.length_b   1.000
_cell.length_c   1.000
_cell.angle_alpha   90.00
_cell.angle_beta   90.00
_cell.angle_gamma   90.00
#
_symmetry.space_group_name_H-M   'P 1'
#
loop_
_entity.id
_entity.type
_entity.pdbx_description
1 polymer ?
#
loop_
_entity_poly.entity_id
_entity_poly.type
_entity_poly.pdbx_seq_one_letter_code
_entity_poly.pdbx_strand_id
1 'polypeptide(L)'
;MKVYDVAIVGGGVVGCAIAWYLAHCSLDILLLEKWEDVCCGVSKANTGILHSRSYWTPGTLKGEMHLRSLSWFERAFQELGLSPLRCGALTLAFSREEARYLEVLKKRGAIAEAVILSPKEVLAIEPRVNPGIYAGYFDPEAMVISPFALTIALAEGAALNGVEIHCGKEVIAAESSGRFLRIYCGDGTVYHARFLVNCAGASAVHLARNLGDSLPPLSFFRGQYFVLDRECQGFVRCVLYPVPTEKSKGILVAPTPEGNLLLGPNFEPTQGEDTATTREGLLEVERGVQRLVPDIPLDRVITTFSGVRPTLPERDFLIVFSPSLPCVLHLAGIESPGLTACFGIAEYVGELLARRGLPLWERNDFRLRVPSRAFRECSLEERERLIREDPDWGKIICRCEEVTLAEVKRALRANPPARTLDGLKRRVRVFAGRCQGSFCGMHLPRILESEGGIPVHGLRKSGPGSFYVLRRDEVATYAEVR
;
A
#
# COMPACT_ATOMS: atom_id res chain seq x y z
N MET A 1 14.97 29.64 10.22
CA MET A 1 14.56 28.29 10.67
C MET A 1 13.09 28.14 10.34
N LYS A 2 12.73 27.21 9.45
CA LYS A 2 11.33 26.97 9.06
C LYS A 2 10.63 26.19 10.18
N VAL A 3 9.42 26.60 10.54
CA VAL A 3 8.54 25.87 11.47
C VAL A 3 7.33 25.42 10.67
N TYR A 4 7.10 24.12 10.60
CA TYR A 4 5.95 23.54 9.90
C TYR A 4 4.70 23.63 10.78
N ASP A 5 3.53 23.72 10.16
CA ASP A 5 2.28 23.56 10.89
C ASP A 5 2.11 22.11 11.35
N VAL A 6 2.43 21.15 10.49
CA VAL A 6 2.30 19.71 10.79
C VAL A 6 3.51 18.94 10.27
N ALA A 7 4.13 18.16 11.16
CA ALA A 7 5.07 17.10 10.78
C ALA A 7 4.37 15.73 10.87
N ILE A 8 4.50 14.93 9.82
CA ILE A 8 3.93 13.58 9.72
C ILE A 8 5.08 12.57 9.69
N VAL A 9 5.06 11.60 10.60
CA VAL A 9 6.10 10.56 10.69
C VAL A 9 5.58 9.26 10.10
N GLY A 10 6.16 8.83 8.98
CA GLY A 10 5.84 7.60 8.26
C GLY A 10 5.23 7.85 6.88
N GLY A 11 5.93 7.42 5.82
CA GLY A 11 5.53 7.48 4.41
C GLY A 11 4.77 6.24 3.93
N GLY A 12 3.99 5.63 4.81
CA GLY A 12 2.99 4.62 4.43
C GLY A 12 1.71 5.27 3.86
N VAL A 13 0.74 4.44 3.46
CA VAL A 13 -0.52 4.92 2.88
C VAL A 13 -1.27 5.89 3.79
N VAL A 14 -1.24 5.68 5.11
CA VAL A 14 -1.89 6.56 6.09
C VAL A 14 -1.21 7.93 6.16
N GLY A 15 0.11 7.97 6.32
CA GLY A 15 0.84 9.24 6.39
C GLY A 15 0.78 10.02 5.08
N CYS A 16 0.87 9.32 3.94
CA CYS A 16 0.70 9.96 2.62
C CYS A 16 -0.74 10.45 2.42
N ALA A 17 -1.76 9.73 2.90
CA ALA A 17 -3.16 10.18 2.84
C ALA A 17 -3.39 11.44 3.70
N ILE A 18 -2.84 11.49 4.91
CA ILE A 18 -2.91 12.68 5.78
C ILE A 18 -2.20 13.86 5.13
N ALA A 19 -0.99 13.65 4.60
CA ALA A 19 -0.24 14.69 3.90
C ALA A 19 -1.03 15.26 2.71
N TRP A 20 -1.59 14.38 1.87
CA TRP A 20 -2.39 14.78 0.71
C TRP A 20 -3.69 15.47 1.10
N TYR A 21 -4.40 14.98 2.12
CA TYR A 21 -5.61 15.61 2.64
C TYR A 21 -5.32 17.02 3.13
N LEU A 22 -4.30 17.19 3.98
CA LEU A 22 -3.91 18.50 4.52
C LEU A 22 -3.34 19.44 3.44
N ALA A 23 -2.84 18.92 2.32
CA ALA A 23 -2.37 19.73 1.20
C ALA A 23 -3.49 20.49 0.46
N HIS A 24 -4.76 20.17 0.74
CA HIS A 24 -5.92 20.99 0.35
C HIS A 24 -6.02 22.29 1.14
N CYS A 25 -5.24 22.43 2.22
CA CYS A 25 -5.20 23.62 3.05
C CYS A 25 -3.91 24.41 2.84
N SER A 26 -3.95 25.70 3.16
CA SER A 26 -2.77 26.58 3.15
C SER A 26 -1.90 26.37 4.39
N LEU A 27 -1.21 25.21 4.44
CA LEU A 27 -0.37 24.79 5.57
C LEU A 27 1.05 24.45 5.10
N ASP A 28 2.04 24.72 5.96
CA ASP A 28 3.39 24.19 5.81
C ASP A 28 3.46 22.77 6.40
N ILE A 29 3.58 21.75 5.54
CA ILE A 29 3.53 20.33 5.95
C ILE A 29 4.85 19.65 5.61
N LEU A 30 5.35 18.87 6.56
CA LEU A 30 6.54 18.03 6.42
C LEU A 30 6.16 16.56 6.62
N LEU A 31 6.57 15.67 5.72
CA LEU A 31 6.51 14.22 5.91
C LEU A 31 7.94 13.66 6.04
N LEU A 32 8.18 12.91 7.11
CA LEU A 32 9.45 12.24 7.41
C LEU A 32 9.28 10.71 7.28
N GLU A 33 10.03 10.09 6.38
CA GLU A 33 10.06 8.63 6.17
C GLU A 33 11.46 8.09 6.49
N LYS A 34 11.54 7.03 7.31
CA LYS A 34 12.82 6.45 7.75
C LYS A 34 13.53 5.70 6.62
N TRP A 35 12.77 5.09 5.72
CA TRP A 35 13.31 4.37 4.57
C TRP A 35 13.69 5.32 3.43
N GLU A 36 14.41 4.80 2.45
CA GLU A 36 14.91 5.54 1.30
C GLU A 36 13.83 5.98 0.29
N ASP A 37 12.58 5.55 0.51
CA ASP A 37 11.42 5.84 -0.32
C ASP A 37 10.14 5.64 0.51
N VAL A 38 9.03 6.22 0.05
CA VAL A 38 7.69 5.96 0.59
C VAL A 38 7.20 4.55 0.21
N CYS A 39 6.16 4.07 0.89
CA CYS A 39 5.60 2.73 0.66
C CYS A 39 6.62 1.59 0.89
N CYS A 40 7.56 1.76 1.82
CA CYS A 40 8.57 0.73 2.14
C CYS A 40 8.17 -0.22 3.28
N GLY A 41 7.19 0.15 4.11
CA GLY A 41 6.67 -0.65 5.21
C GLY A 41 5.46 -1.52 4.84
N VAL A 42 4.55 -1.70 5.80
CA VAL A 42 3.33 -2.54 5.70
C VAL A 42 2.46 -2.22 4.47
N SER A 43 2.38 -0.95 4.07
CA SER A 43 1.54 -0.49 2.96
C SER A 43 1.84 -1.16 1.62
N LYS A 44 3.04 -1.75 1.46
CA LYS A 44 3.48 -2.40 0.23
C LYS A 44 2.98 -3.85 0.10
N ALA A 45 2.53 -4.47 1.20
CA ALA A 45 2.29 -5.90 1.26
C ALA A 45 0.85 -6.21 1.72
N ASN A 46 -0.10 -6.03 0.81
CA ASN A 46 -1.51 -6.35 0.99
C ASN A 46 -2.18 -6.67 -0.36
N THR A 47 -3.43 -7.12 -0.32
CA THR A 47 -4.18 -7.52 -1.52
C THR A 47 -4.67 -6.36 -2.39
N GLY A 48 -4.52 -5.11 -1.95
CA GLY A 48 -4.98 -3.95 -2.72
C GLY A 48 -6.50 -3.76 -2.73
N ILE A 49 -7.25 -4.49 -1.90
CA ILE A 49 -8.71 -4.45 -1.95
C ILE A 49 -9.25 -3.19 -1.28
N LEU A 50 -10.10 -2.45 -1.99
CA LEU A 50 -10.95 -1.40 -1.46
C LEU A 50 -12.30 -2.03 -1.13
N HIS A 51 -12.52 -2.30 0.14
CA HIS A 51 -13.72 -2.98 0.60
C HIS A 51 -14.95 -2.06 0.51
N SER A 52 -16.05 -2.59 0.01
CA SER A 52 -17.37 -1.97 0.05
C SER A 52 -17.91 -1.83 1.48
N ARG A 53 -19.09 -1.21 1.60
CA ARG A 53 -19.84 -1.14 2.86
C ARG A 53 -20.11 -2.52 3.47
N SER A 54 -20.17 -3.60 2.71
CA SER A 54 -20.50 -4.94 3.23
C SER A 54 -19.50 -5.49 4.26
N TYR A 55 -18.26 -5.00 4.25
CA TYR A 55 -17.17 -5.55 5.08
C TYR A 55 -16.74 -4.62 6.22
N TRP A 56 -17.48 -3.54 6.51
CA TRP A 56 -17.17 -2.67 7.64
C TRP A 56 -17.39 -3.38 8.98
N THR A 57 -16.79 -2.83 10.05
CA THR A 57 -16.87 -3.39 11.41
C THR A 57 -17.68 -2.44 12.32
N PRO A 58 -18.95 -2.74 12.62
CA PRO A 58 -19.79 -1.88 13.47
C PRO A 58 -19.21 -1.64 14.86
N GLY A 59 -19.43 -0.43 15.40
CA GLY A 59 -19.05 -0.07 16.77
C GLY A 59 -17.55 0.10 17.00
N THR A 60 -16.74 0.23 15.94
CA THR A 60 -15.28 0.38 16.00
C THR A 60 -14.83 1.61 15.23
N LEU A 61 -13.72 2.21 15.65
CA LEU A 61 -13.12 3.35 14.96
C LEU A 61 -12.71 2.96 13.53
N LYS A 62 -12.16 1.76 13.32
CA LYS A 62 -11.83 1.28 11.97
C LYS A 62 -13.04 1.16 11.05
N GLY A 63 -14.20 0.79 11.61
CA GLY A 63 -15.46 0.76 10.87
C GLY A 63 -15.93 2.14 10.46
N GLU A 64 -15.83 3.12 11.38
CA GLU A 64 -16.14 4.51 11.09
C GLU A 64 -15.23 5.08 10.00
N MET A 65 -13.92 4.88 10.11
CA MET A 65 -12.94 5.36 9.13
C MET A 65 -13.10 4.69 7.76
N HIS A 66 -13.46 3.40 7.74
CA HIS A 66 -13.84 2.70 6.51
C HIS A 66 -15.02 3.40 5.85
N LEU A 67 -16.15 3.60 6.57
CA LEU A 67 -17.34 4.23 6.01
C LEU A 67 -17.07 5.65 5.49
N ARG A 68 -16.33 6.47 6.26
CA ARG A 68 -15.91 7.82 5.82
C ARG A 68 -15.07 7.78 4.54
N SER A 69 -14.21 6.78 4.39
CA SER A 69 -13.37 6.69 3.18
C SER A 69 -14.18 6.42 1.91
N LEU A 70 -15.33 5.77 2.01
CA LEU A 70 -16.16 5.47 0.84
C LEU A 70 -16.62 6.74 0.12
N SER A 71 -16.92 7.82 0.84
CA SER A 71 -17.30 9.10 0.24
C SER A 71 -16.13 9.85 -0.41
N TRP A 72 -14.89 9.46 -0.10
CA TRP A 72 -13.68 10.06 -0.66
C TRP A 72 -13.23 9.43 -1.97
N PHE A 73 -13.65 8.20 -2.27
CA PHE A 73 -13.07 7.41 -3.37
C PHE A 73 -13.12 8.10 -4.73
N GLU A 74 -14.29 8.53 -5.20
CA GLU A 74 -14.40 9.13 -6.55
C GLU A 74 -13.58 10.43 -6.65
N ARG A 75 -13.67 11.30 -5.63
CA ARG A 75 -12.88 12.53 -5.56
C ARG A 75 -11.39 12.23 -5.56
N ALA A 76 -10.93 11.33 -4.69
CA ALA A 76 -9.52 10.97 -4.59
C ALA A 76 -9.00 10.34 -5.89
N PHE A 77 -9.78 9.47 -6.55
CA PHE A 77 -9.38 8.87 -7.81
C PHE A 77 -9.22 9.91 -8.92
N GLN A 78 -10.13 10.88 -8.98
CA GLN A 78 -10.03 12.00 -9.91
C GLN A 78 -8.81 12.88 -9.61
N GLU A 79 -8.64 13.31 -8.37
CA GLU A 79 -7.59 14.25 -7.96
C GLU A 79 -6.18 13.63 -8.04
N LEU A 80 -6.08 12.32 -7.83
CA LEU A 80 -4.81 11.57 -7.88
C LEU A 80 -4.54 10.91 -9.24
N GLY A 81 -5.52 10.90 -10.14
CA GLY A 81 -5.42 10.19 -11.42
C GLY A 81 -5.30 8.67 -11.26
N LEU A 82 -6.10 8.08 -10.37
CA LEU A 82 -6.11 6.63 -10.13
C LEU A 82 -7.29 5.96 -10.84
N SER A 83 -7.09 4.72 -11.25
CA SER A 83 -8.13 3.91 -11.91
C SER A 83 -8.12 2.52 -11.28
N PRO A 84 -8.82 2.31 -10.15
CA PRO A 84 -8.93 1.00 -9.56
C PRO A 84 -9.72 0.04 -10.48
N LEU A 85 -9.41 -1.25 -10.37
CA LEU A 85 -10.16 -2.30 -11.03
C LEU A 85 -11.50 -2.49 -10.31
N ARG A 86 -12.60 -2.12 -10.97
CA ARG A 86 -13.98 -2.34 -10.50
C ARG A 86 -14.45 -3.74 -10.89
N CYS A 87 -14.03 -4.74 -10.11
CA CYS A 87 -14.30 -6.15 -10.39
C CYS A 87 -15.42 -6.75 -9.52
N GLY A 88 -15.87 -6.05 -8.48
CA GLY A 88 -16.73 -6.63 -7.46
C GLY A 88 -16.06 -7.75 -6.67
N ALA A 89 -16.82 -8.36 -5.75
CA ALA A 89 -16.38 -9.46 -4.91
C ALA A 89 -17.48 -10.52 -4.76
N LEU A 90 -17.08 -11.78 -4.70
CA LEU A 90 -17.92 -12.94 -4.40
C LEU A 90 -17.46 -13.58 -3.09
N THR A 91 -18.30 -13.54 -2.06
CA THR A 91 -18.10 -14.36 -0.85
C THR A 91 -18.79 -15.71 -1.04
N LEU A 92 -18.01 -16.78 -0.99
CA LEU A 92 -18.43 -18.15 -1.30
C LEU A 92 -18.68 -18.93 -0.01
N ALA A 93 -19.90 -19.46 0.13
CA ALA A 93 -20.28 -20.37 1.20
C ALA A 93 -20.32 -21.81 0.66
N PHE A 94 -19.73 -22.75 1.40
CA PHE A 94 -19.66 -24.18 1.10
C PHE A 94 -20.59 -25.03 1.97
N SER A 95 -21.34 -24.39 2.88
CA SER A 95 -22.31 -25.06 3.72
C SER A 95 -23.52 -24.17 3.97
N ARG A 96 -24.61 -24.79 4.44
CA ARG A 96 -25.81 -24.07 4.88
C ARG A 96 -25.52 -23.13 6.06
N GLU A 97 -24.56 -23.47 6.91
CA GLU A 97 -24.14 -22.64 8.04
C GLU A 97 -23.41 -21.38 7.56
N GLU A 98 -22.42 -21.56 6.68
CA GLU A 98 -21.70 -20.44 6.05
C GLU A 98 -22.65 -19.52 5.27
N ALA A 99 -23.67 -20.07 4.62
CA ALA A 99 -24.67 -19.29 3.87
C ALA A 99 -25.45 -18.30 4.73
N ARG A 100 -25.61 -18.56 6.04
CA ARG A 100 -26.26 -17.61 6.96
C ARG A 100 -25.46 -16.32 7.12
N TYR A 101 -24.14 -16.38 6.97
CA TYR A 101 -23.28 -15.20 7.03
C TYR A 101 -23.47 -14.28 5.82
N LEU A 102 -23.89 -14.81 4.66
CA LEU A 102 -24.14 -14.01 3.46
C LEU A 102 -25.28 -13.01 3.68
N GLU A 103 -26.31 -13.39 4.46
CA GLU A 103 -27.40 -12.48 4.85
C GLU A 103 -26.90 -11.35 5.75
N VAL A 104 -25.90 -11.63 6.60
CA VAL A 104 -25.25 -10.60 7.43
C VAL A 104 -24.54 -9.60 6.54
N LEU A 105 -23.78 -10.06 5.53
CA LEU A 105 -23.12 -9.17 4.57
C LEU A 105 -24.13 -8.32 3.81
N LYS A 106 -25.19 -8.94 3.28
CA LYS A 106 -26.24 -8.24 2.53
C LYS A 106 -26.93 -7.16 3.37
N LYS A 107 -27.35 -7.49 4.59
CA LYS A 107 -27.97 -6.54 5.52
C LYS A 107 -27.02 -5.42 5.92
N ARG A 108 -25.75 -5.75 6.17
CA ARG A 108 -24.73 -4.79 6.60
C ARG A 108 -24.34 -3.83 5.48
N GLY A 109 -24.18 -4.33 4.26
CA GLY A 109 -23.83 -3.52 3.09
C GLY A 109 -24.97 -2.60 2.69
N ALA A 110 -26.21 -3.09 2.74
CA ALA A 110 -27.41 -2.36 2.27
C ALA A 110 -27.24 -1.77 0.85
N ILE A 111 -26.48 -2.48 0.01
CA ILE A 111 -26.23 -2.14 -1.39
C ILE A 111 -27.35 -2.77 -2.22
N ALA A 112 -28.09 -1.95 -2.98
CA ALA A 112 -29.27 -2.40 -3.70
C ALA A 112 -28.96 -3.50 -4.74
N GLU A 113 -27.82 -3.40 -5.42
CA GLU A 113 -27.38 -4.34 -6.45
C GLU A 113 -26.67 -5.58 -5.88
N ALA A 114 -26.37 -5.60 -4.57
CA ALA A 114 -25.69 -6.73 -3.96
C ALA A 114 -26.67 -7.86 -3.65
N VAL A 115 -26.34 -9.07 -4.11
CA VAL A 115 -27.29 -10.19 -4.17
C VAL A 115 -26.67 -11.48 -3.65
N ILE A 116 -27.52 -12.33 -3.06
CA ILE A 116 -27.17 -13.71 -2.75
C ILE A 116 -27.58 -14.54 -3.95
N LEU A 117 -26.63 -15.34 -4.43
CA LEU A 117 -26.70 -16.09 -5.66
C LEU A 117 -26.72 -17.59 -5.36
N SER A 118 -27.50 -18.32 -6.13
CA SER A 118 -27.45 -19.77 -6.21
C SER A 118 -26.12 -20.25 -6.81
N PRO A 119 -25.73 -21.52 -6.61
CA PRO A 119 -24.53 -22.08 -7.22
C PRO A 119 -24.48 -21.90 -8.74
N LYS A 120 -25.62 -22.07 -9.42
CA LYS A 120 -25.72 -21.89 -10.88
C LYS A 120 -25.42 -20.46 -11.31
N GLU A 121 -25.91 -19.46 -10.58
CA GLU A 121 -25.66 -18.05 -10.87
C GLU A 121 -24.21 -17.66 -10.57
N VAL A 122 -23.64 -18.16 -9.46
CA VAL A 122 -22.21 -17.95 -9.16
C VAL A 122 -21.33 -18.51 -10.29
N LEU A 123 -21.59 -19.74 -10.74
CA LEU A 123 -20.83 -20.36 -11.83
C LEU A 123 -21.04 -19.68 -13.19
N ALA A 124 -22.16 -18.97 -13.39
CA ALA A 124 -22.35 -18.15 -14.58
C ALA A 124 -21.46 -16.89 -14.57
N ILE A 125 -21.22 -16.31 -13.39
CA ILE A 125 -20.31 -15.17 -13.22
C ILE A 125 -18.84 -15.64 -13.24
N GLU A 126 -18.53 -16.67 -12.44
CA GLU A 126 -17.20 -17.25 -12.25
C GLU A 126 -17.18 -18.76 -12.49
N PRO A 127 -16.98 -19.21 -13.75
CA PRO A 127 -17.07 -20.62 -14.13
C PRO A 127 -16.05 -21.55 -13.46
N ARG A 128 -14.96 -21.00 -12.92
CA ARG A 128 -13.86 -21.77 -12.30
C ARG A 128 -13.98 -21.93 -10.79
N VAL A 129 -14.97 -21.28 -10.17
CA VAL A 129 -15.24 -21.48 -8.75
C VAL A 129 -15.57 -22.94 -8.49
N ASN A 130 -15.13 -23.45 -7.34
CA ASN A 130 -15.42 -24.80 -6.89
C ASN A 130 -16.93 -25.10 -6.98
N PRO A 131 -17.38 -26.10 -7.76
CA PRO A 131 -18.81 -26.38 -7.93
C PRO A 131 -19.49 -26.93 -6.66
N GLY A 132 -18.71 -27.28 -5.63
CA GLY A 132 -19.21 -27.66 -4.30
C GLY A 132 -19.73 -26.49 -3.44
N ILE A 133 -19.79 -25.27 -3.98
CA ILE A 133 -20.41 -24.13 -3.28
C ILE A 133 -21.90 -24.36 -3.02
N TYR A 134 -22.37 -23.87 -1.88
CA TYR A 134 -23.78 -23.85 -1.48
C TYR A 134 -24.49 -22.58 -1.94
N ALA A 135 -23.82 -21.42 -1.84
CA ALA A 135 -24.32 -20.12 -2.27
C ALA A 135 -23.15 -19.11 -2.38
N GLY A 136 -23.38 -17.99 -3.06
CA GLY A 136 -22.44 -16.86 -3.09
C GLY A 136 -23.11 -15.53 -2.75
N TYR A 137 -22.38 -14.57 -2.20
CA TYR A 137 -22.81 -13.18 -2.08
C TYR A 137 -21.98 -12.32 -3.04
N PHE A 138 -22.63 -11.73 -4.02
CA PHE A 138 -22.02 -10.80 -4.97
C PHE A 138 -22.17 -9.37 -4.49
N ASP A 139 -21.04 -8.68 -4.39
CA ASP A 139 -20.93 -7.27 -4.05
C ASP A 139 -20.28 -6.51 -5.22
N PRO A 140 -21.03 -5.68 -5.96
CA PRO A 140 -20.51 -4.97 -7.13
C PRO A 140 -19.62 -3.77 -6.77
N GLU A 141 -19.67 -3.25 -5.54
CA GLU A 141 -18.95 -2.04 -5.15
C GLU A 141 -17.48 -2.31 -4.76
N ALA A 142 -17.10 -3.57 -4.56
CA ALA A 142 -15.72 -3.90 -4.22
C ALA A 142 -14.78 -3.64 -5.41
N MET A 143 -13.62 -3.05 -5.10
CA MET A 143 -12.60 -2.70 -6.09
C MET A 143 -11.23 -3.20 -5.67
N VAL A 144 -10.30 -3.30 -6.61
CA VAL A 144 -8.89 -3.58 -6.34
C VAL A 144 -8.05 -2.42 -6.88
N ILE A 145 -7.13 -1.92 -6.07
CA ILE A 145 -6.16 -0.90 -6.44
C ILE A 145 -4.75 -1.40 -6.15
N SER A 146 -3.79 -0.97 -6.95
CA SER A 146 -2.39 -1.21 -6.64
C SER A 146 -2.01 -0.45 -5.37
N PRO A 147 -1.59 -1.13 -4.29
CA PRO A 147 -1.23 -0.45 -3.05
C PRO A 147 0.00 0.46 -3.24
N PHE A 148 0.87 0.10 -4.19
CA PHE A 148 1.99 0.93 -4.61
C PHE A 148 1.49 2.20 -5.30
N ALA A 149 0.66 2.07 -6.33
CA ALA A 149 0.18 3.22 -7.10
C ALA A 149 -0.60 4.20 -6.22
N LEU A 150 -1.46 3.70 -5.31
CA LEU A 150 -2.18 4.55 -4.36
C LEU A 150 -1.22 5.34 -3.46
N THR A 151 -0.28 4.65 -2.80
CA THR A 151 0.64 5.31 -1.85
C THR A 151 1.56 6.31 -2.56
N ILE A 152 2.10 5.95 -3.72
CA ILE A 152 2.93 6.85 -4.54
C ILE A 152 2.12 8.05 -5.03
N ALA A 153 0.90 7.83 -5.53
CA ALA A 153 0.07 8.92 -6.03
C ALA A 153 -0.29 9.92 -4.92
N LEU A 154 -0.59 9.43 -3.71
CA LEU A 154 -0.81 10.29 -2.54
C LEU A 154 0.43 11.14 -2.22
N ALA A 155 1.62 10.53 -2.20
CA ALA A 155 2.86 11.26 -1.94
C ALA A 155 3.16 12.29 -3.05
N GLU A 156 3.03 11.92 -4.32
CA GLU A 156 3.22 12.82 -5.46
C GLU A 156 2.19 13.96 -5.49
N GLY A 157 0.92 13.66 -5.19
CA GLY A 157 -0.15 14.65 -5.10
C GLY A 157 0.06 15.63 -3.95
N ALA A 158 0.52 15.15 -2.79
CA ALA A 158 0.91 16.00 -1.67
C ALA A 158 2.09 16.91 -2.03
N ALA A 159 3.16 16.34 -2.62
CA ALA A 159 4.35 17.07 -3.01
C ALA A 159 4.08 18.11 -4.12
N LEU A 160 3.22 17.79 -5.09
CA LEU A 160 2.75 18.72 -6.11
C LEU A 160 2.07 19.96 -5.51
N ASN A 161 1.47 19.80 -4.33
CA ASN A 161 0.80 20.82 -3.55
C ASN A 161 1.67 21.30 -2.36
N GLY A 162 3.00 21.26 -2.49
CA GLY A 162 3.90 21.95 -1.57
C GLY A 162 4.21 21.24 -0.26
N VAL A 163 3.78 19.99 -0.07
CA VAL A 163 4.25 19.17 1.06
C VAL A 163 5.72 18.80 0.85
N GLU A 164 6.55 19.04 1.86
CA GLU A 164 7.96 18.61 1.84
C GLU A 164 8.06 17.15 2.31
N ILE A 165 8.63 16.27 1.49
CA ILE A 165 8.74 14.84 1.80
C ILE A 165 10.22 14.46 1.88
N HIS A 166 10.70 14.14 3.09
CA HIS A 166 12.09 13.77 3.33
C HIS A 166 12.17 12.28 3.70
N CYS A 167 12.73 11.49 2.79
CA CYS A 167 13.06 10.09 3.01
C CYS A 167 14.45 9.94 3.67
N GLY A 168 14.73 8.77 4.25
CA GLY A 168 15.96 8.52 5.01
C GLY A 168 16.02 9.27 6.35
N LYS A 169 14.89 9.71 6.88
CA LYS A 169 14.76 10.51 8.11
C LYS A 169 13.99 9.74 9.17
N GLU A 170 14.70 8.93 9.94
CA GLU A 170 14.13 8.25 11.11
C GLU A 170 13.97 9.22 12.26
N VAL A 171 12.72 9.49 12.68
CA VAL A 171 12.45 10.27 13.89
C VAL A 171 12.65 9.39 15.11
N ILE A 172 13.52 9.83 16.02
CA ILE A 172 13.88 9.07 17.22
C ILE A 172 13.34 9.71 18.50
N ALA A 173 13.09 11.02 18.52
CA ALA A 173 12.57 11.75 19.66
C ALA A 173 11.92 13.07 19.23
N ALA A 174 11.12 13.65 20.11
CA ALA A 174 10.65 15.03 19.99
C ALA A 174 10.44 15.62 21.39
N GLU A 175 10.63 16.92 21.52
CA GLU A 175 10.40 17.66 22.76
C GLU A 175 9.66 18.96 22.49
N SER A 176 8.92 19.44 23.49
CA SER A 176 8.33 20.78 23.43
C SER A 176 9.39 21.84 23.68
N SER A 177 9.46 22.85 22.83
CA SER A 177 10.21 24.09 23.09
C SER A 177 9.28 25.27 23.41
N GLY A 178 8.09 24.99 23.98
CA GLY A 178 7.08 25.97 24.35
C GLY A 178 6.11 26.32 23.20
N ARG A 179 6.63 26.87 22.09
CA ARG A 179 5.77 27.30 20.95
C ARG A 179 5.59 26.26 19.84
N PHE A 180 6.52 25.31 19.73
CA PHE A 180 6.54 24.24 18.74
C PHE A 180 7.31 23.04 19.30
N LEU A 181 7.26 21.92 18.60
CA LEU A 181 8.05 20.73 18.85
C LEU A 181 9.40 20.84 18.14
N ARG A 182 10.48 20.41 18.79
CA ARG A 182 11.73 20.02 18.12
C ARG A 182 11.69 18.54 17.87
N ILE A 183 11.91 18.13 16.64
CA ILE A 183 11.79 16.74 16.17
C ILE A 183 13.18 16.28 15.77
N TYR A 184 13.70 15.28 16.48
CA TYR A 184 15.06 14.79 16.33
C TYR A 184 15.09 13.56 15.44
N CYS A 185 15.92 13.61 14.40
CA CYS A 185 16.20 12.47 13.54
C CYS A 185 17.48 11.73 13.97
N GLY A 186 17.55 10.43 13.67
CA GLY A 186 18.70 9.59 14.02
C GLY A 186 20.03 10.01 13.39
N ASP A 187 19.98 10.79 12.31
CA ASP A 187 21.17 11.36 11.65
C ASP A 187 21.60 12.73 12.22
N GLY A 188 20.97 13.18 13.31
CA GLY A 188 21.23 14.47 13.96
C GLY A 188 20.47 15.65 13.35
N THR A 189 19.70 15.46 12.28
CA THR A 189 18.84 16.53 11.74
C THR A 189 17.74 16.88 12.75
N VAL A 190 17.44 18.18 12.89
CA VAL A 190 16.34 18.67 13.73
C VAL A 190 15.33 19.45 12.89
N TYR A 191 14.06 19.07 12.99
CA TYR A 191 12.94 19.80 12.40
C TYR A 191 12.08 20.45 13.47
N HIS A 192 11.27 21.42 13.06
CA HIS A 192 10.40 22.16 13.97
C HIS A 192 8.97 22.15 13.45
N ALA A 193 8.00 21.75 14.26
CA ALA A 193 6.60 21.76 13.85
C ALA A 193 5.64 22.08 15.01
N ARG A 194 4.49 22.67 14.71
CA ARG A 194 3.45 22.95 15.71
C ARG A 194 2.78 21.67 16.16
N PHE A 195 2.43 20.79 15.21
CA PHE A 195 1.89 19.45 15.47
C PHE A 195 2.81 18.36 14.94
N LEU A 196 2.79 17.20 15.59
CA LEU A 196 3.41 15.98 15.08
C LEU A 196 2.39 14.84 15.04
N VAL A 197 2.29 14.17 13.90
CA VAL A 197 1.41 13.01 13.70
C VAL A 197 2.27 11.77 13.52
N ASN A 198 2.25 10.87 14.51
CA ASN A 198 2.93 9.58 14.47
C ASN A 198 2.08 8.57 13.68
N CYS A 199 2.50 8.30 12.45
CA CYS A 199 1.94 7.28 11.56
C CYS A 199 2.97 6.18 11.23
N ALA A 200 3.88 5.88 12.17
CA ALA A 200 5.02 5.00 11.92
C ALA A 200 4.67 3.50 11.79
N GLY A 201 3.38 3.15 11.67
CA GLY A 201 2.89 1.79 11.41
C GLY A 201 3.38 0.79 12.45
N ALA A 202 4.16 -0.20 12.02
CA ALA A 202 4.77 -1.21 12.89
C ALA A 202 5.64 -0.60 14.01
N SER A 203 6.23 0.57 13.77
CA SER A 203 7.07 1.29 14.74
C SER A 203 6.30 2.34 15.55
N ALA A 204 4.97 2.47 15.39
CA ALA A 204 4.18 3.52 16.04
C ALA A 204 4.25 3.49 17.57
N VAL A 205 4.14 2.31 18.17
CA VAL A 205 4.25 2.13 19.64
C VAL A 205 5.66 2.38 20.14
N HIS A 206 6.68 2.00 19.35
CA HIS A 206 8.07 2.29 19.69
C HIS A 206 8.34 3.80 19.69
N LEU A 207 7.90 4.50 18.65
CA LEU A 207 8.06 5.96 18.59
C LEU A 207 7.26 6.66 19.72
N ALA A 208 6.03 6.24 20.00
CA ALA A 208 5.27 6.81 21.12
C ALA A 208 6.02 6.67 22.46
N ARG A 209 6.66 5.52 22.70
CA ARG A 209 7.52 5.32 23.89
C ARG A 209 8.70 6.27 23.93
N ASN A 210 9.38 6.48 22.80
CA ASN A 210 10.50 7.43 22.74
C ASN A 210 10.04 8.88 22.95
N LEU A 211 8.76 9.17 22.72
CA LEU A 211 8.12 10.47 22.99
C LEU A 211 7.57 10.60 24.42
N GLY A 212 7.74 9.58 25.27
CA GLY A 212 7.32 9.57 26.66
C GLY A 212 5.94 8.99 26.93
N ASP A 213 5.27 8.42 25.92
CA ASP A 213 3.92 7.87 26.05
C ASP A 213 3.90 6.34 26.03
N SER A 214 2.87 5.77 26.66
CA SER A 214 2.64 4.33 26.66
C SER A 214 1.37 4.01 25.88
N LEU A 215 1.53 3.32 24.74
CA LEU A 215 0.43 2.76 23.96
C LEU A 215 0.38 1.23 24.15
N PRO A 216 -0.78 0.59 23.96
CA PRO A 216 -0.87 -0.87 24.02
C PRO A 216 0.08 -1.54 23.02
N PRO A 217 0.68 -2.70 23.36
CA PRO A 217 1.65 -3.36 22.51
C PRO A 217 1.00 -3.92 21.24
N LEU A 218 1.76 -3.96 20.15
CA LEU A 218 1.34 -4.56 18.89
C LEU A 218 1.72 -6.05 18.85
N SER A 219 0.77 -6.88 18.43
CA SER A 219 1.03 -8.23 17.94
C SER A 219 1.23 -8.19 16.43
N PHE A 220 2.07 -9.08 15.90
CA PHE A 220 2.37 -9.11 14.48
C PHE A 220 1.88 -10.40 13.84
N PHE A 221 1.15 -10.25 12.73
CA PHE A 221 0.65 -11.38 11.94
C PHE A 221 1.13 -11.28 10.50
N ARG A 222 1.95 -12.25 10.11
CA ARG A 222 2.41 -12.44 8.74
C ARG A 222 1.27 -12.93 7.85
N GLY A 223 1.22 -12.44 6.63
CA GLY A 223 0.35 -12.91 5.56
C GLY A 223 1.18 -13.14 4.32
N GLN A 224 1.19 -14.38 3.84
CA GLN A 224 2.02 -14.81 2.72
C GLN A 224 1.20 -14.93 1.43
N TYR A 225 1.83 -14.68 0.30
CA TYR A 225 1.16 -14.60 -0.99
C TYR A 225 1.94 -15.33 -2.09
N PHE A 226 1.19 -15.84 -3.06
CA PHE A 226 1.69 -16.10 -4.40
C PHE A 226 1.22 -15.02 -5.37
N VAL A 227 2.10 -14.63 -6.29
CA VAL A 227 1.77 -13.77 -7.44
C VAL A 227 1.90 -14.62 -8.70
N LEU A 228 0.82 -14.74 -9.45
CA LEU A 228 0.79 -15.42 -10.75
C LEU A 228 1.05 -14.41 -11.88
N ASP A 229 1.62 -14.93 -12.96
CA ASP A 229 1.90 -14.18 -14.17
C ASP A 229 0.65 -13.51 -14.79
N ARG A 230 0.86 -12.47 -15.60
CA ARG A 230 -0.22 -11.78 -16.33
C ARG A 230 -0.85 -12.65 -17.41
N GLU A 231 -0.22 -13.75 -17.81
CA GLU A 231 -0.88 -14.80 -18.60
C GLU A 231 -2.14 -15.38 -17.93
N CYS A 232 -2.25 -15.26 -16.59
CA CYS A 232 -3.44 -15.66 -15.83
C CYS A 232 -4.48 -14.52 -15.72
N GLN A 233 -4.31 -13.41 -16.44
CA GLN A 233 -5.28 -12.31 -16.42
C GLN A 233 -6.66 -12.80 -16.88
N GLY A 234 -7.70 -12.44 -16.12
CA GLY A 234 -9.06 -12.87 -16.41
C GLY A 234 -9.36 -14.33 -16.04
N PHE A 235 -8.44 -15.05 -15.40
CA PHE A 235 -8.69 -16.40 -14.89
C PHE A 235 -9.82 -16.42 -13.86
N VAL A 236 -9.87 -15.39 -13.01
CA VAL A 236 -11.06 -14.98 -12.25
C VAL A 236 -11.40 -13.54 -12.62
N ARG A 237 -12.68 -13.18 -12.54
CA ARG A 237 -13.21 -11.85 -12.89
C ARG A 237 -13.39 -10.95 -11.67
N CYS A 238 -13.68 -11.52 -10.52
CA CYS A 238 -14.01 -10.86 -9.25
C CYS A 238 -13.01 -11.26 -8.17
N VAL A 239 -13.00 -10.52 -7.06
CA VAL A 239 -12.33 -11.00 -5.83
C VAL A 239 -13.14 -12.15 -5.25
N LEU A 240 -12.51 -13.30 -5.02
CA LEU A 240 -13.15 -14.47 -4.42
C LEU A 240 -12.77 -14.61 -2.95
N TYR A 241 -13.75 -14.52 -2.07
CA TYR A 241 -13.59 -14.73 -0.63
C TYR A 241 -14.18 -16.07 -0.18
N PRO A 242 -13.59 -16.73 0.82
CA PRO A 242 -14.34 -17.64 1.66
C PRO A 242 -15.24 -16.85 2.62
N VAL A 243 -16.21 -17.52 3.25
CA VAL A 243 -16.87 -16.93 4.43
C VAL A 243 -15.82 -16.65 5.53
N PRO A 244 -15.75 -15.42 6.09
CA PRO A 244 -14.81 -15.07 7.15
C PRO A 244 -14.89 -15.95 8.38
N THR A 245 -13.75 -16.11 9.06
CA THR A 245 -13.64 -16.70 10.39
C THR A 245 -13.49 -15.61 11.45
N GLU A 246 -13.52 -15.96 12.74
CA GLU A 246 -13.23 -15.01 13.84
C GLU A 246 -11.83 -14.37 13.72
N LYS A 247 -10.87 -15.09 13.14
CA LYS A 247 -9.47 -14.64 13.04
C LYS A 247 -9.27 -13.73 11.82
N SER A 248 -9.76 -14.13 10.66
CA SER A 248 -9.50 -13.43 9.39
C SER A 248 -10.63 -13.57 8.38
N LYS A 249 -10.60 -12.73 7.34
CA LYS A 249 -11.43 -12.85 6.13
C LYS A 249 -11.09 -14.09 5.27
N GLY A 250 -10.12 -14.89 5.70
CA GLY A 250 -9.65 -16.10 5.02
C GLY A 250 -8.68 -15.83 3.87
N ILE A 251 -8.26 -16.93 3.22
CA ILE A 251 -7.37 -16.95 2.06
C ILE A 251 -8.23 -16.75 0.81
N LEU A 252 -7.88 -15.76 0.00
CA LEU A 252 -8.67 -15.32 -1.15
C LEU A 252 -7.91 -15.49 -2.48
N VAL A 253 -8.63 -15.26 -3.57
CA VAL A 253 -8.08 -15.12 -4.93
C VAL A 253 -8.53 -13.77 -5.47
N ALA A 254 -7.60 -12.89 -5.87
CA ALA A 254 -7.94 -11.54 -6.34
C ALA A 254 -7.25 -11.20 -7.66
N PRO A 255 -7.99 -10.71 -8.68
CA PRO A 255 -7.37 -10.07 -9.83
C PRO A 255 -6.73 -8.75 -9.40
N THR A 256 -5.69 -8.31 -10.11
CA THR A 256 -5.03 -7.01 -9.86
C THR A 256 -5.22 -6.07 -11.06
N PRO A 257 -5.20 -4.74 -10.87
CA PRO A 257 -5.26 -3.78 -11.97
C PRO A 257 -4.19 -4.01 -13.03
N GLU A 258 -3.04 -4.55 -12.64
CA GLU A 258 -1.91 -4.80 -13.53
C GLU A 258 -1.97 -6.16 -14.24
N GLY A 259 -3.04 -6.92 -14.06
CA GLY A 259 -3.32 -8.17 -14.76
C GLY A 259 -2.74 -9.43 -14.10
N ASN A 260 -1.91 -9.29 -13.06
CA ASN A 260 -1.48 -10.43 -12.25
C ASN A 260 -2.66 -10.99 -11.43
N LEU A 261 -2.56 -12.26 -11.04
CA LEU A 261 -3.48 -12.85 -10.06
C LEU A 261 -2.77 -13.03 -8.71
N LEU A 262 -3.42 -12.58 -7.64
CA LEU A 262 -2.88 -12.60 -6.29
C LEU A 262 -3.61 -13.65 -5.44
N LEU A 263 -2.84 -14.55 -4.83
CA LEU A 263 -3.33 -15.66 -4.01
C LEU A 263 -2.87 -15.49 -2.58
N GLY A 264 -3.76 -15.62 -1.61
CA GLY A 264 -3.47 -15.33 -0.21
C GLY A 264 -4.24 -14.13 0.32
N PRO A 265 -3.93 -13.63 1.52
CA PRO A 265 -2.94 -14.16 2.44
C PRO A 265 -3.50 -15.20 3.42
N ASN A 266 -2.60 -15.95 4.05
CA ASN A 266 -2.87 -16.59 5.33
C ASN A 266 -2.76 -15.59 6.51
N PHE A 267 -2.90 -16.10 7.75
CA PHE A 267 -2.83 -15.32 8.98
C PHE A 267 -2.02 -16.05 10.04
N GLU A 268 -0.72 -15.76 10.08
CA GLU A 268 0.27 -16.49 10.89
C GLU A 268 0.91 -15.55 11.91
N PRO A 269 0.89 -15.85 13.23
CA PRO A 269 1.64 -15.07 14.21
C PRO A 269 3.14 -15.07 13.88
N THR A 270 3.79 -13.92 14.01
CA THR A 270 5.24 -13.79 13.77
C THR A 270 5.92 -12.93 14.83
N GLN A 271 7.24 -13.06 14.94
CA GLN A 271 8.04 -12.20 15.80
C GLN A 271 8.42 -10.92 15.05
N GLY A 272 7.96 -9.78 15.57
CA GLY A 272 8.27 -8.47 15.01
C GLY A 272 7.87 -8.34 13.54
N GLU A 273 8.76 -7.77 12.73
CA GLU A 273 8.50 -7.46 11.32
C GLU A 273 9.07 -8.52 10.34
N ASP A 274 9.23 -9.79 10.77
CA ASP A 274 9.71 -10.85 9.88
C ASP A 274 8.74 -11.07 8.70
N THR A 275 9.29 -10.88 7.48
CA THR A 275 8.58 -10.98 6.20
C THR A 275 9.11 -12.11 5.31
N ALA A 276 9.90 -13.03 5.85
CA ALA A 276 10.27 -14.25 5.14
C ALA A 276 9.02 -15.10 4.83
N THR A 277 8.96 -15.71 3.64
CA THR A 277 7.94 -16.70 3.33
C THR A 277 8.39 -18.08 3.79
N THR A 278 7.47 -18.90 4.29
CA THR A 278 7.72 -20.27 4.75
C THR A 278 7.02 -21.28 3.85
N ARG A 279 7.58 -22.48 3.75
CA ARG A 279 6.96 -23.58 2.99
C ARG A 279 5.58 -23.91 3.56
N GLU A 280 5.47 -23.98 4.87
CA GLU A 280 4.27 -24.36 5.61
C GLU A 280 3.13 -23.35 5.37
N GLY A 281 3.43 -22.04 5.46
CA GLY A 281 2.43 -21.01 5.23
C GLY A 281 2.03 -20.87 3.77
N LEU A 282 2.95 -21.08 2.82
CA LEU A 282 2.61 -21.13 1.40
C LEU A 282 1.74 -22.34 1.05
N LEU A 283 1.98 -23.51 1.66
CA LEU A 283 1.10 -24.69 1.53
C LEU A 283 -0.29 -24.45 2.14
N GLU A 284 -0.39 -23.66 3.21
CA GLU A 284 -1.68 -23.22 3.75
C GLU A 284 -2.42 -22.33 2.75
N VAL A 285 -1.73 -21.35 2.15
CA VAL A 285 -2.29 -20.49 1.09
C VAL A 285 -2.78 -21.33 -0.08
N GLU A 286 -1.97 -22.27 -0.57
CA GLU A 286 -2.32 -23.19 -1.66
C GLU A 286 -3.64 -23.95 -1.37
N ARG A 287 -3.74 -24.58 -0.19
CA ARG A 287 -4.97 -25.30 0.20
C ARG A 287 -6.19 -24.36 0.27
N GLY A 288 -5.99 -23.16 0.81
CA GLY A 288 -7.05 -22.16 0.92
C GLY A 288 -7.56 -21.69 -0.44
N VAL A 289 -6.67 -21.46 -1.41
CA VAL A 289 -7.09 -21.04 -2.75
C VAL A 289 -7.70 -22.19 -3.56
N GLN A 290 -7.18 -23.41 -3.45
CA GLN A 290 -7.75 -24.59 -4.12
C GLN A 290 -9.16 -24.93 -3.61
N ARG A 291 -9.49 -24.56 -2.37
CA ARG A 291 -10.86 -24.64 -1.86
C ARG A 291 -11.81 -23.75 -2.68
N LEU A 292 -11.37 -22.54 -3.06
CA LEU A 292 -12.17 -21.58 -3.83
C LEU A 292 -12.16 -21.90 -5.33
N VAL A 293 -10.99 -22.23 -5.87
CA VAL A 293 -10.73 -22.43 -7.31
C VAL A 293 -9.83 -23.67 -7.47
N PRO A 294 -10.40 -24.86 -7.69
CA PRO A 294 -9.65 -26.13 -7.64
C PRO A 294 -8.56 -26.26 -8.71
N ASP A 295 -8.74 -25.64 -9.87
CA ASP A 295 -7.84 -25.71 -11.03
C ASP A 295 -6.89 -24.50 -11.13
N ILE A 296 -6.64 -23.80 -10.02
CA ILE A 296 -5.79 -22.61 -9.99
C ILE A 296 -4.35 -22.94 -10.51
N PRO A 297 -3.80 -22.19 -11.49
CA PRO A 297 -2.56 -22.55 -12.18
C PRO A 297 -1.32 -22.13 -11.38
N LEU A 298 -0.99 -22.88 -10.33
CA LEU A 298 0.16 -22.61 -9.45
C LEU A 298 1.52 -22.78 -10.15
N ASP A 299 1.56 -23.48 -11.29
CA ASP A 299 2.74 -23.55 -12.16
C ASP A 299 3.05 -22.22 -12.88
N ARG A 300 2.19 -21.20 -12.74
CA ARG A 300 2.38 -19.84 -13.25
C ARG A 300 2.79 -18.82 -12.17
N VAL A 301 3.16 -19.28 -10.98
CA VAL A 301 3.72 -18.41 -9.93
C VAL A 301 5.04 -17.79 -10.40
N ILE A 302 5.14 -16.46 -10.34
CA ILE A 302 6.35 -15.72 -10.71
C ILE A 302 7.12 -15.18 -9.51
N THR A 303 6.45 -14.99 -8.37
CA THR A 303 7.10 -14.62 -7.10
C THR A 303 6.18 -14.93 -5.93
N THR A 304 6.79 -15.05 -4.74
CA THR A 304 6.10 -15.00 -3.46
C THR A 304 6.48 -13.73 -2.71
N PHE A 305 5.65 -13.31 -1.77
CA PHE A 305 6.03 -12.29 -0.79
C PHE A 305 5.20 -12.47 0.48
N SER A 306 5.56 -11.76 1.54
CA SER A 306 4.69 -11.63 2.70
C SER A 306 4.66 -10.20 3.22
N GLY A 307 3.63 -9.90 4.00
CA GLY A 307 3.50 -8.65 4.75
C GLY A 307 3.13 -8.94 6.20
N VAL A 308 3.48 -8.01 7.09
CA VAL A 308 3.12 -8.10 8.52
C VAL A 308 2.01 -7.10 8.85
N ARG A 309 1.10 -7.52 9.73
CA ARG A 309 0.00 -6.68 10.22
C ARG A 309 0.28 -6.33 11.69
N PRO A 310 0.48 -5.04 12.02
CA PRO A 310 0.58 -4.60 13.40
C PRO A 310 -0.82 -4.46 13.99
N THR A 311 -1.17 -5.37 14.91
CA THR A 311 -2.53 -5.52 15.44
C THR A 311 -2.55 -5.18 16.93
N LEU A 312 -3.47 -4.29 17.33
CA LEU A 312 -3.75 -4.02 18.74
C LEU A 312 -4.57 -5.16 19.37
N PRO A 313 -4.52 -5.35 20.70
CA PRO A 313 -5.29 -6.38 21.40
C PRO A 313 -6.80 -6.31 21.10
N GLU A 314 -7.35 -5.10 21.03
CA GLU A 314 -8.77 -4.83 20.76
C GLU A 314 -9.13 -5.01 19.28
N ARG A 315 -8.13 -5.19 18.40
CA ARG A 315 -8.26 -5.24 16.94
C ARG A 315 -9.03 -4.06 16.35
N ASP A 316 -8.92 -2.89 16.96
CA ASP A 316 -9.42 -1.62 16.45
C ASP A 316 -8.26 -0.65 16.19
N PHE A 317 -8.54 0.45 15.50
CA PHE A 317 -7.60 1.54 15.32
C PHE A 317 -7.52 2.37 16.60
N LEU A 318 -6.31 2.81 16.95
CA LEU A 318 -6.08 3.78 18.03
C LEU A 318 -5.59 5.09 17.43
N ILE A 319 -6.37 6.15 17.58
CA ILE A 319 -6.02 7.52 17.18
C ILE A 319 -6.20 8.42 18.40
N VAL A 320 -5.11 8.85 19.02
CA VAL A 320 -5.16 9.53 20.33
C VAL A 320 -4.08 10.59 20.46
N PHE A 321 -4.40 11.72 21.08
CA PHE A 321 -3.38 12.71 21.43
C PHE A 321 -2.52 12.20 22.58
N SER A 322 -1.23 12.49 22.48
CA SER A 322 -0.27 12.25 23.55
C SER A 322 -0.68 12.98 24.83
N PRO A 323 -0.72 12.28 25.98
CA PRO A 323 -0.87 12.93 27.29
C PRO A 323 0.37 13.74 27.70
N SER A 324 1.57 13.33 27.26
CA SER A 324 2.83 13.98 27.65
C SER A 324 3.18 15.20 26.80
N LEU A 325 2.82 15.17 25.51
CA LEU A 325 3.07 16.20 24.51
C LEU A 325 1.77 16.52 23.77
N PRO A 326 0.92 17.45 24.26
CA PRO A 326 -0.43 17.66 23.73
C PRO A 326 -0.53 17.95 22.23
N CYS A 327 0.55 18.39 21.58
CA CYS A 327 0.59 18.65 20.13
C CYS A 327 0.99 17.41 19.29
N VAL A 328 1.15 16.25 19.91
CA VAL A 328 1.46 14.98 19.26
C VAL A 328 0.20 14.12 19.16
N LEU A 329 -0.11 13.62 17.96
CA LEU A 329 -1.19 12.67 17.71
C LEU A 329 -0.58 11.32 17.31
N HIS A 330 -1.01 10.24 17.98
CA HIS A 330 -0.56 8.88 17.68
C HIS A 330 -1.62 8.09 16.93
N LEU A 331 -1.18 7.39 15.87
CA LEU A 331 -1.97 6.39 15.16
C LEU A 331 -1.27 5.03 15.29
N ALA A 332 -1.96 4.05 15.88
CA ALA A 332 -1.45 2.69 16.08
C ALA A 332 -2.51 1.64 15.73
N GLY A 333 -2.06 0.42 15.41
CA GLY A 333 -2.95 -0.72 15.11
C GLY A 333 -3.69 -0.62 13.77
N ILE A 334 -3.22 0.20 12.83
CA ILE A 334 -3.87 0.38 11.53
C ILE A 334 -3.58 -0.83 10.62
N GLU A 335 -4.27 -1.94 10.90
CA GLU A 335 -4.33 -3.14 10.06
C GLU A 335 -5.50 -3.09 9.07
N SER A 336 -5.84 -4.19 8.40
CA SER A 336 -7.03 -4.26 7.53
C SER A 336 -8.30 -3.79 8.28
N PRO A 337 -9.04 -2.80 7.76
CA PRO A 337 -9.05 -2.33 6.36
C PRO A 337 -8.27 -1.01 6.11
N GLY A 338 -7.08 -0.82 6.67
CA GLY A 338 -6.32 0.43 6.65
C GLY A 338 -6.03 1.04 5.27
N LEU A 339 -5.89 0.23 4.22
CA LEU A 339 -5.81 0.71 2.83
C LEU A 339 -7.13 1.35 2.38
N THR A 340 -8.27 0.68 2.66
CA THR A 340 -9.61 1.20 2.38
C THR A 340 -9.91 2.42 3.23
N ALA A 341 -9.48 2.42 4.50
CA ALA A 341 -9.80 3.43 5.50
C ALA A 341 -8.89 4.68 5.47
N CYS A 342 -7.88 4.74 4.60
CA CYS A 342 -6.83 5.77 4.70
C CYS A 342 -7.36 7.20 4.49
N PHE A 343 -8.38 7.40 3.66
CA PHE A 343 -8.96 8.72 3.40
C PHE A 343 -9.79 9.23 4.58
N GLY A 344 -10.62 8.35 5.16
CA GLY A 344 -11.39 8.65 6.37
C GLY A 344 -10.49 8.89 7.59
N ILE A 345 -9.39 8.14 7.70
CA ILE A 345 -8.35 8.44 8.71
C ILE A 345 -7.77 9.84 8.47
N ALA A 346 -7.46 10.20 7.23
CA ALA A 346 -6.89 11.51 6.91
C ALA A 346 -7.84 12.67 7.26
N GLU A 347 -9.11 12.53 6.90
CA GLU A 347 -10.17 13.47 7.26
C GLU A 347 -10.31 13.60 8.79
N TYR A 348 -10.42 12.49 9.50
CA TYR A 348 -10.55 12.46 10.95
C TYR A 348 -9.35 13.08 11.67
N VAL A 349 -8.13 12.81 11.20
CA VAL A 349 -6.91 13.46 11.71
C VAL A 349 -6.98 14.97 11.49
N GLY A 350 -7.42 15.43 10.32
CA GLY A 350 -7.66 16.84 10.04
C GLY A 350 -8.62 17.47 11.05
N GLU A 351 -9.77 16.84 11.28
CA GLU A 351 -10.76 17.30 12.28
C GLU A 351 -10.16 17.41 13.69
N LEU A 352 -9.39 16.41 14.12
CA LEU A 352 -8.74 16.40 15.43
C LEU A 352 -7.71 17.52 15.59
N LEU A 353 -6.89 17.76 14.55
CA LEU A 353 -5.93 18.85 14.55
C LEU A 353 -6.63 20.22 14.54
N ALA A 354 -7.72 20.36 13.78
CA ALA A 354 -8.52 21.57 13.74
C ALA A 354 -9.12 21.92 15.12
N ARG A 355 -9.63 20.92 15.84
CA ARG A 355 -10.10 21.09 17.23
C ARG A 355 -9.01 21.54 18.21
N ARG A 356 -7.73 21.33 17.85
CA ARG A 356 -6.56 21.83 18.60
C ARG A 356 -6.01 23.15 18.07
N GLY A 357 -6.71 23.80 17.15
CA GLY A 357 -6.37 25.14 16.65
C GLY A 357 -5.50 25.15 15.39
N LEU A 358 -5.41 24.05 14.65
CA LEU A 358 -4.85 24.07 13.29
C LEU A 358 -5.87 24.71 12.33
N PRO A 359 -5.54 25.83 11.66
CA PRO A 359 -6.46 26.45 10.70
C PRO A 359 -6.51 25.65 9.40
N LEU A 360 -7.64 24.97 9.15
CA LEU A 360 -7.86 24.26 7.88
C LEU A 360 -8.48 25.21 6.83
N TRP A 361 -7.73 26.22 6.42
CA TRP A 361 -8.16 27.13 5.35
C TRP A 361 -7.88 26.48 4.00
N GLU A 362 -8.93 26.15 3.26
CA GLU A 362 -8.81 25.62 1.90
C GLU A 362 -8.00 26.58 1.02
N ARG A 363 -7.17 26.01 0.15
CA ARG A 363 -6.44 26.77 -0.86
C ARG A 363 -7.19 26.78 -2.20
N ASN A 364 -6.98 27.83 -2.96
CA ASN A 364 -7.63 28.01 -4.27
C ASN A 364 -6.80 27.48 -5.45
N ASP A 365 -5.54 27.12 -5.21
CA ASP A 365 -4.56 26.73 -6.23
C ASP A 365 -4.18 25.24 -6.15
N PHE A 366 -5.04 24.41 -5.54
CA PHE A 366 -4.84 22.97 -5.46
C PHE A 366 -4.72 22.35 -6.85
N ARG A 367 -3.67 21.56 -7.06
CA ARG A 367 -3.34 20.95 -8.35
C ARG A 367 -3.67 19.46 -8.33
N LEU A 368 -4.39 19.03 -9.36
CA LEU A 368 -4.64 17.61 -9.60
C LEU A 368 -3.39 16.93 -10.12
N ARG A 369 -3.10 15.73 -9.63
CA ARG A 369 -1.98 14.92 -10.12
C ARG A 369 -2.33 14.35 -11.49
N VAL A 370 -1.48 14.59 -12.47
CA VAL A 370 -1.59 13.96 -13.79
C VAL A 370 -0.91 12.59 -13.75
N PRO A 371 -1.64 11.49 -14.01
CA PRO A 371 -1.06 10.18 -13.95
C PRO A 371 -0.12 9.93 -15.13
N SER A 372 0.94 9.24 -14.79
CA SER A 372 1.90 8.64 -15.68
C SER A 372 1.29 7.43 -16.39
N ARG A 373 0.82 7.56 -17.64
CA ARG A 373 0.38 6.40 -18.43
C ARG A 373 1.56 5.45 -18.69
N ALA A 374 1.30 4.15 -18.57
CA ALA A 374 2.29 3.13 -18.88
C ALA A 374 2.38 2.94 -20.39
N PHE A 375 3.59 2.88 -20.95
CA PHE A 375 3.79 2.76 -22.40
C PHE A 375 3.08 1.53 -22.99
N ARG A 376 3.03 0.44 -22.21
CA ARG A 376 2.35 -0.81 -22.57
C ARG A 376 0.85 -0.66 -22.80
N GLU A 377 0.20 0.32 -22.18
CA GLU A 377 -1.24 0.57 -22.24
C GLU A 377 -1.60 1.54 -23.39
N CYS A 378 -0.62 2.15 -24.04
CA CYS A 378 -0.83 3.07 -25.15
C CYS A 378 -1.16 2.36 -26.47
N SER A 379 -2.01 2.98 -27.29
CA SER A 379 -2.25 2.57 -28.68
C SER A 379 -0.98 2.72 -29.52
N LEU A 380 -0.93 2.11 -30.71
CA LEU A 380 0.22 2.24 -31.60
C LEU A 380 0.46 3.71 -32.01
N GLU A 381 -0.61 4.47 -32.31
CA GLU A 381 -0.52 5.88 -32.67
C GLU A 381 0.00 6.74 -31.50
N GLU A 382 -0.45 6.44 -30.27
CA GLU A 382 0.05 7.09 -29.07
C GLU A 382 1.53 6.79 -28.83
N ARG A 383 1.95 5.53 -29.01
CA ARG A 383 3.36 5.11 -28.88
C ARG A 383 4.23 5.84 -29.91
N GLU A 384 3.81 5.91 -31.18
CA GLU A 384 4.53 6.63 -32.24
C GLU A 384 4.64 8.13 -31.95
N ARG A 385 3.59 8.75 -31.39
CA ARG A 385 3.64 10.15 -30.95
C ARG A 385 4.67 10.33 -29.84
N LEU A 386 4.61 9.52 -28.79
CA LEU A 386 5.56 9.60 -27.66
C LEU A 386 7.01 9.42 -28.10
N ILE A 387 7.28 8.47 -29.01
CA ILE A 387 8.63 8.22 -29.56
C ILE A 387 9.14 9.41 -30.38
N ARG A 388 8.25 10.09 -31.13
CA ARG A 388 8.61 11.29 -31.89
C ARG A 388 8.93 12.48 -30.99
N GLU A 389 8.22 12.61 -29.86
CA GLU A 389 8.43 13.68 -28.87
C GLU A 389 9.71 13.44 -28.05
N ASP A 390 9.95 12.21 -27.62
CA ASP A 390 11.15 11.80 -26.89
C ASP A 390 11.54 10.36 -27.31
N PRO A 391 12.69 10.18 -28.02
CA PRO A 391 13.18 8.87 -28.44
C PRO A 391 13.40 7.87 -27.30
N ASP A 392 13.50 8.30 -26.04
CA ASP A 392 13.63 7.40 -24.90
C ASP A 392 12.36 6.56 -24.64
N TRP A 393 11.20 6.96 -25.16
CA TRP A 393 10.00 6.12 -25.20
C TRP A 393 10.16 4.90 -26.12
N GLY A 394 11.06 4.96 -27.11
CA GLY A 394 11.32 3.83 -28.01
C GLY A 394 12.29 2.80 -27.42
N LYS A 395 12.93 3.10 -26.28
CA LYS A 395 13.99 2.28 -25.69
C LYS A 395 13.42 1.41 -24.57
N ILE A 396 13.10 0.15 -24.88
CA ILE A 396 12.57 -0.80 -23.88
C ILE A 396 13.67 -1.26 -22.92
N ILE A 397 13.50 -0.94 -21.64
CA ILE A 397 14.39 -1.36 -20.54
C ILE A 397 13.89 -2.65 -19.88
N CYS A 398 12.57 -2.84 -19.77
CA CYS A 398 11.98 -4.07 -19.24
C CYS A 398 11.06 -4.71 -20.29
N ARG A 399 11.51 -5.80 -20.89
CA ARG A 399 10.73 -6.50 -21.92
C ARG A 399 9.44 -7.11 -21.39
N CYS A 400 9.47 -7.77 -20.23
CA CYS A 400 8.28 -8.48 -19.73
C CYS A 400 7.18 -7.56 -19.22
N GLU A 401 7.48 -6.28 -18.94
CA GLU A 401 6.51 -5.28 -18.50
C GLU A 401 6.38 -4.10 -19.50
N GLU A 402 7.07 -4.18 -20.65
CA GLU A 402 7.14 -3.14 -21.69
C GLU A 402 7.49 -1.75 -21.16
N VAL A 403 8.43 -1.68 -20.20
CA VAL A 403 8.85 -0.42 -19.57
C VAL A 403 9.96 0.22 -20.38
N THR A 404 9.78 1.50 -20.69
CA THR A 404 10.70 2.33 -21.48
C THR A 404 11.74 3.04 -20.62
N LEU A 405 12.79 3.56 -21.25
CA LEU A 405 13.77 4.41 -20.59
C LEU A 405 13.14 5.72 -20.10
N ALA A 406 12.22 6.30 -20.88
CA ALA A 406 11.49 7.50 -20.50
C ALA A 406 10.74 7.32 -19.16
N GLU A 407 10.04 6.19 -18.99
CA GLU A 407 9.35 5.86 -17.73
C GLU A 407 10.32 5.73 -16.55
N VAL A 408 11.46 5.06 -16.74
CA VAL A 408 12.50 4.94 -15.70
C VAL A 408 13.04 6.32 -15.31
N LYS A 409 13.39 7.16 -16.30
CA LYS A 409 13.89 8.53 -16.04
C LYS A 409 12.85 9.36 -15.30
N ARG A 410 11.57 9.28 -15.68
CA ARG A 410 10.48 9.97 -14.98
C ARG A 410 10.38 9.53 -13.52
N ALA A 411 10.48 8.23 -13.24
CA ALA A 411 10.43 7.72 -11.87
C ALA A 411 11.63 8.17 -11.01
N LEU A 412 12.82 8.33 -11.61
CA LEU A 412 14.01 8.86 -10.93
C LEU A 412 13.92 10.36 -10.62
N ARG A 413 13.12 11.10 -11.40
CA ARG A 413 12.88 12.55 -11.28
C ARG A 413 11.57 12.90 -10.58
N ALA A 414 10.75 11.92 -10.22
CA ALA A 414 9.49 12.12 -9.49
C ALA A 414 9.73 12.74 -8.11
N ASN A 415 8.66 13.18 -7.43
CA ASN A 415 8.77 13.69 -6.06
C ASN A 415 7.73 13.00 -5.16
N PRO A 416 8.14 12.12 -4.22
CA PRO A 416 9.51 11.74 -3.93
C PRO A 416 10.08 10.83 -5.05
N PRO A 417 11.38 10.94 -5.34
CA PRO A 417 12.00 10.20 -6.43
C PRO A 417 12.35 8.77 -6.05
N ALA A 418 12.34 7.85 -7.01
CA ALA A 418 12.86 6.50 -6.80
C ALA A 418 14.38 6.53 -6.55
N ARG A 419 14.82 5.82 -5.51
CA ARG A 419 16.25 5.69 -5.13
C ARG A 419 16.76 4.25 -5.11
N THR A 420 15.89 3.28 -5.37
CA THR A 420 16.22 1.85 -5.34
C THR A 420 15.55 1.11 -6.49
N LEU A 421 16.02 -0.10 -6.78
CA LEU A 421 15.40 -0.94 -7.80
C LEU A 421 13.94 -1.27 -7.46
N ASP A 422 13.63 -1.53 -6.19
CA ASP A 422 12.26 -1.76 -5.74
C ASP A 422 11.44 -0.45 -5.73
N GLY A 423 12.07 0.71 -5.54
CA GLY A 423 11.44 2.01 -5.74
C GLY A 423 11.00 2.25 -7.18
N LEU A 424 11.80 1.80 -8.15
CA LEU A 424 11.41 1.76 -9.57
C LEU A 424 10.35 0.69 -9.83
N LYS A 425 10.47 -0.50 -9.23
CA LYS A 425 9.45 -1.56 -9.34
C LYS A 425 8.07 -1.06 -8.93
N ARG A 426 7.97 -0.34 -7.82
CA ARG A 426 6.71 0.21 -7.31
C ARG A 426 6.09 1.28 -8.21
N ARG A 427 6.90 2.03 -8.96
CA ARG A 427 6.43 3.13 -9.83
C ARG A 427 6.16 2.70 -11.27
N VAL A 428 7.07 1.92 -11.84
CA VAL A 428 7.09 1.59 -13.27
C VAL A 428 7.17 0.10 -13.56
N ARG A 429 7.13 -0.76 -12.53
CA ARG A 429 7.02 -2.22 -12.66
C ARG A 429 8.22 -2.96 -13.26
N VAL A 430 9.38 -2.32 -13.40
CA VAL A 430 10.63 -3.09 -13.56
C VAL A 430 10.75 -4.13 -12.44
N PHE A 431 11.31 -5.32 -12.71
CA PHE A 431 11.33 -6.45 -11.75
C PHE A 431 9.95 -7.01 -11.30
N ALA A 432 8.82 -6.57 -11.87
CA ALA A 432 7.50 -7.10 -11.49
C ALA A 432 7.04 -8.29 -12.34
N GLY A 433 7.41 -8.33 -13.63
CA GLY A 433 6.96 -9.37 -14.56
C GLY A 433 7.76 -10.67 -14.50
N ARG A 434 7.39 -11.64 -15.35
CA ARG A 434 7.87 -13.03 -15.35
C ARG A 434 9.36 -13.23 -15.05
N CYS A 435 10.23 -12.46 -15.69
CA CYS A 435 11.67 -12.67 -15.59
C CYS A 435 12.28 -12.21 -14.26
N GLN A 436 11.49 -11.58 -13.37
CA GLN A 436 11.88 -11.07 -12.06
C GLN A 436 13.17 -10.23 -12.07
N GLY A 437 13.39 -9.48 -13.16
CA GLY A 437 14.55 -8.59 -13.29
C GLY A 437 15.72 -9.14 -14.09
N SER A 438 15.65 -10.37 -14.62
CA SER A 438 16.73 -10.97 -15.41
C SER A 438 17.17 -10.09 -16.60
N PHE A 439 16.22 -9.37 -17.23
CA PHE A 439 16.53 -8.46 -18.34
C PHE A 439 16.86 -7.04 -17.86
N CYS A 440 15.90 -6.36 -17.23
CA CYS A 440 16.06 -4.96 -16.84
C CYS A 440 17.17 -4.74 -15.79
N GLY A 441 17.45 -5.74 -14.95
CA GLY A 441 18.52 -5.69 -13.94
C GLY A 441 19.92 -5.53 -14.52
N MET A 442 20.14 -5.91 -15.79
CA MET A 442 21.42 -5.70 -16.47
C MET A 442 21.63 -4.23 -16.88
N HIS A 443 20.55 -3.52 -17.19
CA HIS A 443 20.59 -2.15 -17.72
C HIS A 443 20.46 -1.10 -16.63
N LEU A 444 19.59 -1.37 -15.65
CA LEU A 444 19.22 -0.39 -14.62
C LEU A 444 20.40 0.16 -13.82
N PRO A 445 21.41 -0.61 -13.38
CA PRO A 445 22.50 -0.05 -12.59
C PRO A 445 23.20 1.15 -13.23
N ARG A 446 23.50 1.07 -14.53
CA ARG A 446 24.12 2.18 -15.28
C ARG A 446 23.16 3.36 -15.44
N ILE A 447 21.87 3.10 -15.62
CA ILE A 447 20.85 4.15 -15.76
C ILE A 447 20.67 4.90 -14.44
N LEU A 448 20.64 4.20 -13.29
CA LEU A 448 20.54 4.84 -11.98
C LEU A 448 21.79 5.65 -11.64
N GLU A 449 22.96 5.22 -12.09
CA GLU A 449 24.18 6.01 -11.97
C GLU A 449 24.13 7.28 -12.83
N SER A 450 23.84 7.14 -14.12
CA SER A 450 23.87 8.28 -15.05
C SER A 450 22.73 9.28 -14.84
N GLU A 451 21.52 8.81 -14.51
CA GLU A 451 20.31 9.65 -14.41
C GLU A 451 19.88 9.91 -12.96
N GLY A 452 20.16 8.96 -12.05
CA GLY A 452 19.79 9.08 -10.64
C GLY A 452 20.92 9.60 -9.75
N GLY A 453 22.16 9.67 -10.25
CA GLY A 453 23.33 10.07 -9.48
C GLY A 453 23.73 9.06 -8.40
N ILE A 454 23.29 7.80 -8.51
CA ILE A 454 23.55 6.74 -7.52
C ILE A 454 24.71 5.88 -8.03
N PRO A 455 25.89 5.89 -7.38
CA PRO A 455 27.01 5.07 -7.81
C PRO A 455 26.62 3.60 -7.90
N VAL A 456 27.09 2.87 -8.92
CA VAL A 456 26.70 1.47 -9.14
C VAL A 456 26.91 0.58 -7.91
N HIS A 457 28.01 0.78 -7.18
CA HIS A 457 28.32 0.04 -5.94
C HIS A 457 27.52 0.50 -4.71
N GLY A 458 26.92 1.69 -4.76
CA GLY A 458 26.00 2.20 -3.75
C GLY A 458 24.54 1.80 -4.01
N LEU A 459 24.25 1.19 -5.15
CA LEU A 459 22.90 0.84 -5.56
C LEU A 459 22.31 -0.24 -4.63
N ARG A 460 21.09 0.02 -4.15
CA ARG A 460 20.33 -0.92 -3.32
C ARG A 460 19.14 -1.48 -4.10
N LYS A 461 18.85 -2.76 -3.86
CA LYS A 461 17.63 -3.40 -4.36
C LYS A 461 16.40 -2.84 -3.64
N SER A 462 16.45 -2.81 -2.32
CA SER A 462 15.39 -2.32 -1.43
C SER A 462 16.03 -1.48 -0.31
N GLY A 463 15.88 -1.89 0.95
CA GLY A 463 16.34 -1.15 2.11
C GLY A 463 17.86 -1.21 2.37
N PRO A 464 18.30 -0.67 3.51
CA PRO A 464 19.66 -0.80 4.02
C PRO A 464 20.20 -2.24 3.95
N GLY A 465 21.48 -2.39 3.57
CA GLY A 465 22.13 -3.68 3.44
C GLY A 465 21.81 -4.48 2.17
N SER A 466 20.84 -4.04 1.35
CA SER A 466 20.45 -4.74 0.11
C SER A 466 21.26 -4.31 -1.13
N PHE A 467 22.58 -4.21 -1.00
CA PHE A 467 23.45 -3.79 -2.12
C PHE A 467 23.29 -4.72 -3.33
N TYR A 468 23.03 -4.14 -4.50
CA TYR A 468 22.76 -4.90 -5.73
C TYR A 468 24.05 -5.28 -6.46
N VAL A 469 25.07 -4.44 -6.38
CA VAL A 469 26.41 -4.68 -6.93
C VAL A 469 27.42 -4.48 -5.82
N LEU A 470 28.15 -5.53 -5.46
CA LEU A 470 29.23 -5.48 -4.47
C LEU A 470 30.58 -5.30 -5.16
N ARG A 471 31.53 -4.63 -4.49
CA ARG A 471 32.91 -4.62 -4.98
C ARG A 471 33.60 -5.94 -4.64
N ARG A 472 34.58 -6.36 -5.46
CA ARG A 472 35.29 -7.64 -5.28
C ARG A 472 36.00 -7.75 -3.92
N ASP A 473 36.50 -6.66 -3.38
CA ASP A 473 37.11 -6.55 -2.05
C ASP A 473 36.10 -6.65 -0.90
N GLU A 474 34.84 -6.30 -1.14
CA GLU A 474 33.71 -6.46 -0.18
C GLU A 474 33.11 -7.87 -0.20
N VAL A 475 33.44 -8.70 -1.20
CA VAL A 475 32.97 -10.10 -1.29
C VAL A 475 33.70 -11.00 -0.28
N ALA A 476 34.95 -10.69 0.06
CA ALA A 476 35.75 -11.48 0.99
C ALA A 476 35.16 -11.47 2.42
N THR A 477 34.52 -10.37 2.84
CA THR A 477 33.86 -10.24 4.14
C THR A 477 32.44 -10.82 4.17
N TYR A 478 31.78 -10.97 3.01
CA TYR A 478 30.44 -11.59 2.92
C TYR A 478 30.47 -13.12 2.93
N ALA A 479 31.59 -13.74 2.55
CA ALA A 479 31.73 -15.20 2.53
C ALA A 479 31.80 -15.84 3.93
N GLU A 480 32.04 -15.05 4.98
CA GLU A 480 32.07 -15.52 6.38
C GLU A 480 30.68 -15.49 7.05
N VAL A 481 29.65 -14.98 6.36
CA VAL A 481 28.25 -14.97 6.85
C VAL A 481 27.40 -15.89 5.96
N ARG A 482 27.56 -17.20 6.14
CA ARG A 482 26.60 -18.21 5.70
C ARG A 482 26.46 -19.34 6.71
#